data_AF-A0A517P3M6-F1
#
_entry.id   AF-A0A517P3M6-F1
#
_cell.length_a   1.000
_cell.length_b   1.000
_cell.length_c   1.000
_cell.angle_alpha   90.00
_cell.angle_beta   90.00
_cell.angle_gamma   90.00
#
_symmetry.space_group_name_H-M   'P 1'
#
loop_
_entity.id
_entity.type
_entity.pdbx_description
1 polymer ?
#
loop_
_entity_poly.entity_id
_entity_poly.type
_entity_poly.pdbx_seq_one_letter_code
_entity_poly.pdbx_strand_id
1 'polypeptide(L)'
;MNPAGPSPVSAPWNVILCEGYHDRAFWTGLLVHHAGAPKPEPGQSVLDPAKGPVRGGRFGFYLPPDGHYVEVNPVGGDDSRLRKEFDLKVKRRLRDGLRSIVYSYDPDRAHDSGQAADKLRSLRERKALEDVTVEEVDDLTFRITDSDTVVTVCPWSCDLPDDLDANASEGVPAVRTLERLICAAYAAAHPERVAAVAKWLALEPARLTPQSAKGEAFSLMAKWHPDRGCESFYESLWERPETREPLLKLLESSEAWPAIQRLRAPDS
;
A
#
# COMPACT_ATOMS: atom_id res chain seq x y z
N MET A 1 23.91 32.74 28.28
CA MET A 1 22.66 32.18 27.75
C MET A 1 22.85 32.02 26.26
N ASN A 2 22.88 30.80 25.73
CA ASN A 2 22.91 30.60 24.29
C ASN A 2 21.51 30.92 23.74
N PRO A 3 21.37 31.76 22.70
CA PRO A 3 20.09 31.97 22.06
C PRO A 3 19.60 30.61 21.53
N ALA A 4 18.36 30.26 21.84
CA ALA A 4 17.71 29.10 21.26
C ALA A 4 17.79 29.25 19.73
N GLY A 5 18.61 28.42 19.09
CA GLY A 5 18.70 28.38 17.64
C GLY A 5 17.31 28.08 17.06
N PRO A 6 17.00 28.57 15.85
CA PRO A 6 15.75 28.24 15.19
C PRO A 6 15.57 26.72 15.20
N SER A 7 14.43 26.27 15.74
CA SER A 7 14.07 24.85 15.74
C SER A 7 14.15 24.36 14.30
N PRO A 8 14.87 23.28 13.99
CA PRO A 8 14.97 22.79 12.63
C PRO A 8 13.55 22.51 12.14
N VAL A 9 13.09 23.29 11.17
CA VAL A 9 11.83 23.01 10.48
C VAL A 9 12.01 21.62 9.88
N SER A 10 11.32 20.63 10.43
CA SER A 10 11.43 19.25 9.98
C SER A 10 11.08 19.21 8.50
N ALA A 11 11.94 18.62 7.69
CA ALA A 11 11.67 18.44 6.27
C ALA A 11 10.28 17.80 6.10
N PRO A 12 9.47 18.30 5.14
CA PRO A 12 8.14 17.74 4.91
C PRO A 12 8.25 16.25 4.61
N TRP A 13 7.36 15.46 5.18
CA TRP A 13 7.37 14.02 4.99
C TRP A 13 5.99 13.45 4.79
N ASN A 14 5.97 12.26 4.19
CA ASN A 14 4.77 11.51 3.87
C ASN A 14 4.79 10.19 4.62
N VAL A 15 3.62 9.65 4.94
CA VAL A 15 3.51 8.33 5.54
C VAL A 15 2.50 7.47 4.81
N ILE A 16 2.87 6.22 4.57
CA ILE A 16 2.00 5.18 4.08
C ILE A 16 1.66 4.28 5.27
N LEU A 17 0.42 4.33 5.73
CA LEU A 17 -0.11 3.42 6.75
C LEU A 17 -0.68 2.20 6.03
N CYS A 18 -0.20 1.01 6.36
CA CYS A 18 -0.67 -0.23 5.74
C CYS A 18 -0.90 -1.32 6.79
N GLU A 19 -1.79 -2.28 6.51
CA GLU A 19 -2.25 -3.29 7.47
C GLU A 19 -1.10 -4.18 7.97
N GLY A 20 -0.31 -4.71 7.04
CA GLY A 20 0.66 -5.74 7.32
C GLY A 20 2.00 -5.58 6.63
N TYR A 21 2.88 -6.56 6.88
CA TYR A 21 4.22 -6.59 6.30
C TYR A 21 4.21 -6.92 4.80
N HIS A 22 3.16 -7.56 4.28
CA HIS A 22 3.01 -7.84 2.86
C HIS A 22 2.72 -6.56 2.07
N ASP A 23 1.80 -5.73 2.55
CA ASP A 23 1.57 -4.39 2.01
C ASP A 23 2.84 -3.55 2.04
N ARG A 24 3.60 -3.59 3.15
CA ARG A 24 4.89 -2.90 3.24
C ARG A 24 5.85 -3.37 2.16
N ALA A 25 5.97 -4.69 1.95
CA ALA A 25 6.86 -5.25 0.93
C ALA A 25 6.43 -4.82 -0.47
N PHE A 26 5.12 -4.81 -0.75
CA PHE A 26 4.57 -4.29 -2.00
C PHE A 26 4.91 -2.81 -2.21
N TRP A 27 4.62 -1.96 -1.23
CA TRP A 27 4.94 -0.53 -1.26
C TRP A 27 6.43 -0.29 -1.42
N THR A 28 7.29 -1.10 -0.79
CA THR A 28 8.74 -1.01 -0.94
C THR A 28 9.16 -1.24 -2.38
N GLY A 29 8.66 -2.32 -3.00
CA GLY A 29 8.92 -2.60 -4.41
C GLY A 29 8.39 -1.49 -5.33
N LEU A 30 7.18 -0.98 -5.06
CA LEU A 30 6.60 0.14 -5.81
C LEU A 30 7.47 1.40 -5.71
N LEU A 31 7.87 1.81 -4.51
CA LEU A 31 8.67 3.02 -4.31
C LEU A 31 10.05 2.88 -4.99
N VAL A 32 10.69 1.72 -4.89
CA VAL A 32 12.00 1.48 -5.50
C VAL A 32 11.90 1.46 -7.02
N HIS A 33 11.02 0.64 -7.58
CA HIS A 33 11.00 0.36 -9.02
C HIS A 33 10.15 1.33 -9.84
N HIS A 34 9.08 1.87 -9.26
CA HIS A 34 8.19 2.82 -9.95
C HIS A 34 8.52 4.29 -9.58
N ALA A 35 8.79 4.59 -8.30
CA ALA A 35 9.12 5.95 -7.88
C ALA A 35 10.63 6.25 -7.92
N GLY A 36 11.48 5.26 -8.20
CA GLY A 36 12.93 5.44 -8.32
C GLY A 36 13.64 5.67 -6.98
N ALA A 37 13.01 5.32 -5.86
CA ALA A 37 13.63 5.43 -4.55
C ALA A 37 14.86 4.52 -4.43
N PRO A 38 15.98 4.99 -3.86
CA PRO A 38 17.11 4.12 -3.57
C PRO A 38 16.70 3.10 -2.50
N LYS A 39 16.90 1.80 -2.78
CA LYS A 39 16.72 0.75 -1.78
C LYS A 39 17.84 0.83 -0.75
N PRO A 40 17.54 0.89 0.56
CA PRO A 40 18.59 0.84 1.59
C PRO A 40 19.32 -0.51 1.55
N GLU A 41 20.63 -0.50 1.78
CA GLU A 41 21.41 -1.74 1.87
C GLU A 41 20.98 -2.57 3.09
N PRO A 42 21.10 -3.91 3.03
CA PRO A 42 20.80 -4.77 4.17
C PRO A 42 21.53 -4.32 5.46
N GLY A 43 20.77 -4.14 6.54
CA GLY A 43 21.29 -3.69 7.83
C GLY A 43 21.44 -2.17 7.99
N GLN A 44 21.23 -1.39 6.93
CA GLN A 44 21.14 0.07 7.02
C GLN A 44 19.71 0.50 7.36
N SER A 45 19.59 1.50 8.23
CA SER A 45 18.31 2.16 8.52
C SER A 45 18.33 3.55 7.92
N VAL A 46 17.30 3.89 7.16
CA VAL A 46 17.07 5.28 6.74
C VAL A 46 16.73 6.12 7.97
N LEU A 47 17.18 7.37 7.98
CA LEU A 47 16.92 8.31 9.06
C LEU A 47 15.62 9.05 8.78
N ASP A 48 14.63 8.93 9.68
CA ASP A 48 13.50 9.87 9.76
C ASP A 48 14.08 11.24 10.14
N PRO A 49 13.86 12.31 9.35
CA PRO A 49 14.37 13.64 9.63
C PRO A 49 14.03 14.19 11.02
N ALA A 50 12.91 13.74 11.61
CA ALA A 50 12.43 14.19 12.90
C ALA A 50 12.74 13.21 14.05
N LYS A 51 12.91 11.92 13.75
CA LYS A 51 12.96 10.87 14.80
C LYS A 51 14.24 10.03 14.80
N GLY A 52 15.14 10.22 13.84
CA GLY A 52 16.34 9.40 13.69
C GLY A 52 16.05 8.06 13.03
N PRO A 53 16.84 7.00 13.30
CA PRO A 53 16.73 5.73 12.55
C PRO A 53 15.33 5.12 12.59
N VAL A 54 14.81 4.77 11.41
CA VAL A 54 13.54 4.04 11.27
C VAL A 54 13.71 2.61 11.80
N ARG A 55 12.76 2.15 12.63
CA ARG A 55 12.81 0.86 13.34
C ARG A 55 11.43 0.21 13.45
N GLY A 56 11.40 -1.07 13.84
CA GLY A 56 10.17 -1.79 14.16
C GLY A 56 9.44 -2.33 12.94
N GLY A 57 10.19 -2.70 11.89
CA GLY A 57 9.62 -3.15 10.62
C GLY A 57 9.03 -2.04 9.75
N ARG A 58 9.19 -0.77 10.13
CA ARG A 58 8.94 0.38 9.25
C ARG A 58 10.13 0.57 8.32
N PHE A 59 9.90 1.08 7.11
CA PHE A 59 10.96 1.49 6.18
C PHE A 59 10.82 2.97 5.82
N GLY A 60 11.95 3.62 5.57
CA GLY A 60 12.02 5.02 5.13
C GLY A 60 12.64 5.09 3.74
N PHE A 61 12.19 6.05 2.94
CA PHE A 61 12.68 6.30 1.58
C PHE A 61 12.79 7.80 1.33
N TYR A 62 13.73 8.19 0.48
CA TYR A 62 13.81 9.54 -0.07
C TYR A 62 13.49 9.47 -1.56
N LEU A 63 12.43 10.15 -1.99
CA LEU A 63 11.97 10.08 -3.38
C LEU A 63 12.70 11.11 -4.25
N PRO A 64 13.24 10.73 -5.42
CA PRO A 64 13.78 11.68 -6.37
C PRO A 64 12.66 12.44 -7.12
N PRO A 65 12.97 13.61 -7.72
CA PRO A 65 14.24 14.34 -7.59
C PRO A 65 14.31 15.19 -6.31
N ASP A 66 13.17 15.48 -5.69
CA ASP A 66 13.05 16.51 -4.66
C ASP A 66 13.53 16.07 -3.27
N GLY A 67 13.80 14.78 -3.10
CA GLY A 67 14.35 14.22 -1.87
C GLY A 67 13.38 14.27 -0.70
N HIS A 68 12.05 14.27 -0.94
CA HIS A 68 11.09 14.21 0.16
C HIS A 68 11.07 12.83 0.81
N TYR A 69 10.90 12.84 2.13
CA TYR A 69 10.91 11.63 2.93
C TYR A 69 9.54 10.93 2.90
N VAL A 70 9.54 9.60 2.78
CA VAL A 70 8.36 8.74 2.85
C VAL A 70 8.63 7.60 3.83
N GLU A 71 7.78 7.44 4.84
CA GLU A 71 7.79 6.29 5.76
C GLU A 71 6.70 5.29 5.35
N VAL A 72 7.05 4.02 5.16
CA VAL A 72 6.10 2.91 5.04
C VAL A 72 5.95 2.24 6.40
N ASN A 73 4.76 2.33 6.98
CA ASN A 73 4.46 1.97 8.35
C ASN A 73 3.41 0.85 8.42
N PRO A 74 3.83 -0.43 8.53
CA PRO A 74 2.91 -1.52 8.79
C PRO A 74 2.41 -1.47 10.23
N VAL A 75 1.09 -1.47 10.43
CA VAL A 75 0.49 -1.37 11.78
C VAL A 75 0.20 -2.72 12.43
N GLY A 76 0.49 -3.81 11.73
CA GLY A 76 0.51 -5.17 12.25
C GLY A 76 -0.86 -5.67 12.69
N GLY A 77 -1.89 -5.51 11.85
CA GLY A 77 -3.20 -6.08 12.14
C GLY A 77 -4.32 -5.51 11.29
N ASP A 78 -5.53 -5.53 11.87
CA ASP A 78 -6.77 -5.08 11.25
C ASP A 78 -6.93 -3.54 11.20
N ASP A 79 -7.99 -3.09 10.54
CA ASP A 79 -8.37 -1.68 10.38
C ASP A 79 -8.42 -0.88 11.70
N SER A 80 -8.66 -1.52 12.85
CA SER A 80 -8.68 -0.81 14.13
C SER A 80 -7.31 -0.28 14.52
N ARG A 81 -6.23 -1.00 14.18
CA ARG A 81 -4.85 -0.56 14.41
C ARG A 81 -4.46 0.54 13.43
N LEU A 82 -4.89 0.42 12.17
CA LEU A 82 -4.69 1.47 11.17
C LEU A 82 -5.33 2.79 11.62
N ARG A 83 -6.58 2.76 12.08
CA ARG A 83 -7.29 3.94 12.59
C ARG A 83 -6.62 4.57 13.81
N LYS A 84 -6.02 3.76 14.70
CA LYS A 84 -5.28 4.26 15.85
C LYS A 84 -4.00 4.96 15.42
N GLU A 85 -3.24 4.35 14.51
CA GLU A 85 -2.02 4.96 13.99
C GLU A 85 -2.33 6.23 13.20
N PHE A 86 -3.39 6.23 12.38
CA PHE A 86 -3.91 7.41 11.70
C PHE A 86 -4.15 8.57 12.68
N ASP A 87 -4.91 8.34 13.75
CA ASP A 87 -5.16 9.36 14.77
C ASP A 87 -3.86 9.90 15.38
N LEU A 88 -2.89 9.02 15.63
CA LEU A 88 -1.59 9.42 16.18
C LEU A 88 -0.82 10.31 15.20
N LYS A 89 -0.81 9.99 13.90
CA LYS A 89 -0.15 10.81 12.88
C LYS A 89 -0.84 12.16 12.72
N VAL A 90 -2.17 12.17 12.62
CA VAL A 90 -2.97 13.40 12.54
C VAL A 90 -2.68 14.32 13.73
N LYS A 91 -2.70 13.81 14.97
CA LYS A 91 -2.42 14.63 16.17
C LYS A 91 -1.01 15.23 16.19
N ARG A 92 -0.06 14.60 15.51
CA ARG A 92 1.35 15.02 15.47
C ARG A 92 1.69 15.88 14.25
N ARG A 93 0.75 16.06 13.31
CA ARG A 93 1.01 16.59 11.96
C ARG A 93 1.73 17.94 11.94
N LEU A 94 1.25 18.91 12.74
CA LEU A 94 1.80 20.26 12.82
C LEU A 94 3.23 20.27 13.37
N ARG A 95 3.49 19.44 14.38
CA ARG A 95 4.82 19.38 15.00
C ARG A 95 5.83 18.67 14.10
N ASP A 96 5.38 17.63 13.42
CA ASP A 96 6.27 16.73 12.70
C ASP A 96 6.43 17.15 11.21
N GLY A 97 5.79 18.22 10.73
CA GLY A 97 5.84 18.63 9.32
C GLY A 97 5.22 17.59 8.36
N LEU A 98 4.17 16.91 8.82
CA LEU A 98 3.53 15.85 8.05
C LEU A 98 2.74 16.43 6.88
N ARG A 99 3.13 16.07 5.66
CA ARG A 99 2.54 16.57 4.43
C ARG A 99 1.43 15.67 3.89
N SER A 100 1.63 14.36 3.91
CA SER A 100 0.57 13.44 3.47
C SER A 100 0.50 12.15 4.26
N ILE A 101 -0.72 11.59 4.32
CA ILE A 101 -1.02 10.27 4.84
C ILE A 101 -1.71 9.48 3.73
N VAL A 102 -1.10 8.40 3.29
CA VAL A 102 -1.75 7.37 2.49
C VAL A 102 -2.28 6.28 3.42
N TYR A 103 -3.60 6.10 3.46
CA TYR A 103 -4.27 5.07 4.25
C TYR A 103 -4.57 3.87 3.35
N SER A 104 -3.67 2.88 3.34
CA SER A 104 -3.73 1.69 2.49
C SER A 104 -4.41 0.53 3.22
N TYR A 105 -5.43 -0.07 2.60
CA TYR A 105 -6.23 -1.14 3.21
C TYR A 105 -6.85 -2.08 2.17
N ASP A 106 -7.21 -3.29 2.62
CA ASP A 106 -7.94 -4.28 1.81
C ASP A 106 -9.47 -4.05 1.95
N PRO A 107 -10.23 -3.87 0.85
CA PRO A 107 -11.68 -3.85 0.93
C PRO A 107 -12.23 -5.26 1.25
N ASP A 108 -12.65 -5.47 2.50
CA ASP A 108 -13.12 -6.76 3.05
C ASP A 108 -14.35 -7.38 2.34
N ARG A 109 -14.99 -6.67 1.41
CA ARG A 109 -16.18 -7.15 0.69
C ARG A 109 -15.94 -7.23 -0.81
N ALA A 110 -16.16 -8.43 -1.35
CA ALA A 110 -16.26 -8.65 -2.78
C ALA A 110 -17.43 -7.82 -3.33
N HIS A 111 -17.13 -6.86 -4.21
CA HIS A 111 -18.07 -6.12 -5.07
C HIS A 111 -18.80 -4.88 -4.52
N ASP A 112 -18.51 -4.38 -3.32
CA ASP A 112 -19.17 -3.15 -2.85
C ASP A 112 -18.41 -1.90 -3.34
N SER A 113 -18.81 -1.39 -4.51
CA SER A 113 -18.38 -0.08 -5.04
C SER A 113 -18.92 1.03 -4.13
N GLY A 114 -18.02 1.73 -3.44
CA GLY A 114 -18.38 2.73 -2.42
C GLY A 114 -17.65 2.55 -1.09
N GLN A 115 -17.03 1.38 -0.85
CA GLN A 115 -16.24 1.13 0.36
C GLN A 115 -15.14 2.18 0.59
N ALA A 116 -14.53 2.68 -0.47
CA ALA A 116 -13.46 3.67 -0.37
C ALA A 116 -13.98 5.03 0.10
N ALA A 117 -15.09 5.50 -0.47
CA ALA A 117 -15.77 6.72 -0.03
C ALA A 117 -16.30 6.60 1.40
N ASP A 118 -16.85 5.45 1.78
CA ASP A 118 -17.29 5.17 3.14
C ASP A 118 -16.11 5.14 4.12
N LYS A 119 -14.98 4.55 3.70
CA LYS A 119 -13.74 4.57 4.49
C LYS A 119 -13.28 6.01 4.70
N LEU A 120 -13.23 6.83 3.63
CA LEU A 120 -12.86 8.25 3.70
C LEU A 120 -13.76 9.01 4.66
N ARG A 121 -15.09 8.84 4.55
CA ARG A 121 -16.08 9.43 5.47
C ARG A 121 -15.80 9.02 6.91
N SER A 122 -15.59 7.72 7.15
CA SER A 122 -15.29 7.20 8.49
C SER A 122 -13.98 7.73 9.08
N LEU A 123 -13.02 8.15 8.24
CA LEU A 123 -11.79 8.80 8.68
C LEU A 123 -12.04 10.28 9.00
N ARG A 124 -12.87 10.99 8.23
CA ARG A 124 -13.24 12.39 8.48
C ARG A 124 -14.00 12.58 9.78
N GLU A 125 -14.83 11.61 10.14
CA GLU A 125 -15.62 11.61 11.39
C GLU A 125 -14.79 11.19 12.62
N ARG A 126 -13.47 11.00 12.47
CA ARG A 126 -12.61 10.59 13.59
C ARG A 126 -12.44 11.72 14.58
N LYS A 127 -12.43 11.35 15.87
CA LYS A 127 -12.11 12.24 16.99
C LYS A 127 -10.81 13.02 16.83
N ALA A 128 -9.79 12.45 16.19
CA ALA A 128 -8.53 13.15 15.95
C ALA A 128 -8.66 14.38 15.04
N LEU A 129 -9.79 14.53 14.35
CA LEU A 129 -10.14 15.64 13.47
C LEU A 129 -11.25 16.54 14.06
N GLU A 130 -11.74 16.29 15.29
CA GLU A 130 -12.83 17.09 15.90
C GLU A 130 -12.50 18.59 15.97
N ASP A 131 -11.22 18.92 16.16
CA ASP A 131 -10.74 20.30 16.34
C ASP A 131 -10.07 20.89 15.08
N VAL A 132 -10.28 20.28 13.91
CA VAL A 132 -9.56 20.66 12.68
C VAL A 132 -10.53 20.85 11.52
N THR A 133 -10.21 21.81 10.65
CA THR A 133 -11.02 22.02 9.44
C THR A 133 -10.53 21.11 8.33
N VAL A 134 -11.44 20.27 7.81
CA VAL A 134 -11.19 19.37 6.68
C VAL A 134 -11.91 19.86 5.42
N GLU A 135 -11.21 19.82 4.29
CA GLU A 135 -11.72 20.13 2.96
C GLU A 135 -11.69 18.88 2.10
N GLU A 136 -12.78 18.56 1.41
CA GLU A 136 -12.82 17.44 0.47
C GLU A 136 -12.13 17.85 -0.84
N VAL A 137 -11.21 17.01 -1.31
CA VAL A 137 -10.47 17.25 -2.56
C VAL A 137 -11.08 16.41 -3.68
N ASP A 138 -11.34 15.13 -3.41
CA ASP A 138 -12.05 14.20 -4.28
C ASP A 138 -12.64 13.03 -3.46
N ASP A 139 -13.23 12.05 -4.15
CA ASP A 139 -13.91 10.89 -3.55
C ASP A 139 -13.01 10.03 -2.65
N LEU A 140 -11.68 10.16 -2.76
CA LEU A 140 -10.69 9.37 -2.02
C LEU A 140 -9.75 10.24 -1.18
N THR A 141 -9.93 11.56 -1.18
CA THR A 141 -8.94 12.49 -0.64
C THR A 141 -9.60 13.66 0.09
N PHE A 142 -9.06 13.97 1.27
CA PHE A 142 -9.35 15.24 1.93
C PHE A 142 -8.07 15.92 2.41
N ARG A 143 -8.12 17.23 2.57
CA ARG A 143 -7.05 18.07 3.10
C ARG A 143 -7.41 18.55 4.50
N ILE A 144 -6.45 18.49 5.41
CA ILE A 144 -6.55 19.12 6.73
C ILE A 144 -5.98 20.53 6.60
N THR A 145 -6.87 21.52 6.52
CA THR A 145 -6.53 22.90 6.08
C THR A 145 -5.60 23.65 7.03
N ASP A 146 -5.58 23.30 8.32
CA ASP A 146 -4.72 23.97 9.32
C ASP A 146 -3.22 23.64 9.20
N SER A 147 -2.92 22.57 8.49
CA SER A 147 -1.58 21.98 8.37
C SER A 147 -1.20 21.70 6.91
N ASP A 148 -2.14 21.91 5.99
CA ASP A 148 -2.06 21.47 4.60
C ASP A 148 -1.74 19.97 4.44
N THR A 149 -2.06 19.16 5.46
CA THR A 149 -1.83 17.72 5.41
C THR A 149 -2.89 17.07 4.52
N VAL A 150 -2.47 16.38 3.47
CA VAL A 150 -3.36 15.63 2.58
C VAL A 150 -3.54 14.20 3.08
N VAL A 151 -4.77 13.73 3.17
CA VAL A 151 -5.11 12.33 3.51
C VAL A 151 -5.74 11.70 2.28
N THR A 152 -5.13 10.65 1.76
CA THR A 152 -5.67 9.86 0.65
C THR A 152 -5.89 8.42 1.08
N VAL A 153 -7.09 7.91 0.82
CA VAL A 153 -7.44 6.51 1.01
C VAL A 153 -6.98 5.72 -0.21
N CYS A 154 -6.32 4.60 0.02
CA CYS A 154 -5.76 3.72 -1.01
C CYS A 154 -6.34 2.31 -0.84
N PRO A 155 -7.53 2.05 -1.41
CA PRO A 155 -8.13 0.72 -1.38
C PRO A 155 -7.43 -0.20 -2.38
N TRP A 156 -7.06 -1.41 -1.97
CA TRP A 156 -6.59 -2.43 -2.90
C TRP A 156 -7.76 -3.07 -3.68
N SER A 157 -8.39 -2.28 -4.56
CA SER A 157 -9.52 -2.69 -5.39
C SER A 157 -9.20 -2.56 -6.87
N CYS A 158 -9.30 -3.67 -7.60
CA CYS A 158 -9.33 -3.65 -9.06
C CYS A 158 -10.35 -4.63 -9.60
N ASP A 159 -10.92 -4.28 -10.74
CA ASP A 159 -11.55 -5.24 -11.61
C ASP A 159 -10.50 -5.97 -12.43
N LEU A 160 -10.83 -7.20 -12.86
CA LEU A 160 -9.96 -7.90 -13.79
C LEU A 160 -10.16 -7.30 -15.18
N PRO A 161 -9.08 -7.15 -15.97
CA PRO A 161 -9.19 -6.71 -17.34
C PRO A 161 -10.09 -7.65 -18.14
N ASP A 162 -10.95 -7.10 -19.01
CA ASP A 162 -11.81 -7.90 -19.89
C ASP A 162 -11.01 -8.81 -20.84
N ASP A 163 -9.76 -8.47 -21.11
CA ASP A 163 -8.82 -9.22 -21.95
C ASP A 163 -8.03 -10.30 -21.19
N LEU A 164 -8.26 -10.48 -19.88
CA LEU A 164 -7.64 -11.56 -19.12
C LEU A 164 -8.26 -12.91 -19.54
N ASP A 165 -7.42 -13.84 -20.02
CA ASP A 165 -7.84 -15.17 -20.46
C ASP A 165 -8.70 -15.86 -19.38
N ALA A 166 -9.82 -16.47 -19.80
CA ALA A 166 -10.76 -17.09 -18.87
C ALA A 166 -10.08 -18.15 -17.97
N ASN A 167 -9.12 -18.91 -18.50
CA ASN A 167 -8.36 -19.88 -17.71
C ASN A 167 -7.37 -19.20 -16.75
N ALA A 168 -6.82 -18.05 -17.14
CA ALA A 168 -5.97 -17.24 -16.27
C ALA A 168 -6.79 -16.62 -15.12
N SER A 169 -8.08 -16.36 -15.32
CA SER A 169 -8.98 -15.81 -14.32
C SER A 169 -9.41 -16.81 -13.23
N GLU A 170 -9.44 -18.12 -13.53
CA GLU A 170 -9.86 -19.17 -12.57
C GLU A 170 -8.98 -19.25 -11.32
N GLY A 171 -7.69 -18.89 -11.44
CA GLY A 171 -6.75 -18.91 -10.33
C GLY A 171 -6.63 -17.58 -9.58
N VAL A 172 -7.47 -16.59 -9.85
CA VAL A 172 -7.38 -15.26 -9.23
C VAL A 172 -8.43 -15.12 -8.12
N PRO A 173 -8.03 -14.82 -6.85
CA PRO A 173 -8.96 -14.71 -5.73
C PRO A 173 -10.09 -13.71 -5.99
N ALA A 174 -11.34 -14.08 -5.72
CA ALA A 174 -12.51 -13.24 -6.00
C ALA A 174 -12.57 -11.93 -5.19
N VAL A 175 -11.99 -11.92 -3.98
CA VAL A 175 -12.02 -10.76 -3.08
C VAL A 175 -11.05 -9.69 -3.56
N ARG A 176 -11.54 -8.45 -3.67
CA ARG A 176 -10.74 -7.27 -4.03
C ARG A 176 -9.75 -6.95 -2.90
N THR A 177 -8.52 -7.42 -3.07
CA THR A 177 -7.41 -7.31 -2.10
C THR A 177 -6.13 -7.03 -2.86
N LEU A 178 -5.06 -6.66 -2.16
CA LEU A 178 -3.73 -6.60 -2.75
C LEU A 178 -3.33 -7.92 -3.38
N GLU A 179 -3.66 -9.04 -2.72
CA GLU A 179 -3.38 -10.37 -3.24
C GLU A 179 -4.07 -10.64 -4.58
N ARG A 180 -5.29 -10.15 -4.80
CA ARG A 180 -5.98 -10.29 -6.10
C ARG A 180 -5.25 -9.53 -7.20
N LEU A 181 -4.84 -8.29 -6.95
CA LEU A 181 -4.04 -7.48 -7.88
C LEU A 181 -2.77 -8.24 -8.33
N ILE A 182 -2.07 -8.82 -7.35
CA ILE A 182 -0.83 -9.57 -7.57
C ILE A 182 -1.09 -10.86 -8.36
N CYS A 183 -2.10 -11.63 -7.97
CA CYS A 183 -2.44 -12.88 -8.67
C CYS A 183 -2.89 -12.59 -10.11
N ALA A 184 -3.65 -11.51 -10.34
CA ALA A 184 -4.06 -11.08 -11.67
C ALA A 184 -2.85 -10.67 -12.54
N ALA A 185 -1.90 -9.93 -11.99
CA ALA A 185 -0.68 -9.55 -12.69
C ALA A 185 0.15 -10.78 -13.10
N TYR A 186 0.32 -11.72 -12.16
CA TYR A 186 0.98 -13.00 -12.45
C TYR A 186 0.23 -13.83 -13.48
N ALA A 187 -1.10 -13.81 -13.45
CA ALA A 187 -1.92 -14.55 -14.39
C ALA A 187 -1.80 -14.03 -15.80
N ALA A 188 -1.73 -12.72 -15.97
CA ALA A 188 -1.43 -12.09 -17.25
C ALA A 188 -0.01 -12.43 -17.75
N ALA A 189 0.97 -12.48 -16.84
CA ALA A 189 2.37 -12.74 -17.18
C ALA A 189 2.69 -14.22 -17.48
N HIS A 190 2.02 -15.15 -16.80
CA HIS A 190 2.33 -16.58 -16.79
C HIS A 190 1.06 -17.44 -16.79
N PRO A 191 0.20 -17.34 -17.82
CA PRO A 191 -1.11 -17.99 -17.85
C PRO A 191 -1.04 -19.52 -17.69
N GLU A 192 0.01 -20.16 -18.21
CA GLU A 192 0.23 -21.60 -18.09
C GLU A 192 0.50 -22.05 -16.66
N ARG A 193 1.17 -21.21 -15.85
CA ARG A 193 1.47 -21.50 -14.45
C ARG A 193 0.23 -21.38 -13.58
N VAL A 194 -0.63 -20.41 -13.86
CA VAL A 194 -1.91 -20.26 -13.14
C VAL A 194 -2.77 -21.49 -13.33
N ALA A 195 -2.94 -21.94 -14.57
CA ALA A 195 -3.73 -23.13 -14.88
C ALA A 195 -3.17 -24.38 -14.18
N ALA A 196 -1.84 -24.53 -14.09
CA ALA A 196 -1.21 -25.64 -13.38
C ALA A 196 -1.50 -25.59 -11.86
N VAL A 197 -1.46 -24.40 -11.25
CA VAL A 197 -1.74 -24.25 -9.82
C VAL A 197 -3.23 -24.41 -9.51
N ALA A 198 -4.13 -23.87 -10.34
CA ALA A 198 -5.57 -24.07 -10.20
C ALA A 198 -5.93 -25.56 -10.23
N LYS A 199 -5.33 -26.32 -11.17
CA LYS A 199 -5.48 -27.79 -11.23
C LYS A 199 -4.94 -28.47 -9.97
N TRP A 200 -3.79 -28.03 -9.45
CA TRP A 200 -3.24 -28.58 -8.20
C TRP A 200 -4.16 -28.30 -7.00
N LEU A 201 -4.67 -27.08 -6.85
CA LEU A 201 -5.62 -26.71 -5.79
C LEU A 201 -6.92 -27.52 -5.87
N ALA A 202 -7.41 -27.80 -7.08
CA ALA A 202 -8.62 -28.60 -7.30
C ALA A 202 -8.45 -30.08 -6.89
N LEU A 203 -7.22 -30.59 -6.79
CA LEU A 203 -6.93 -31.96 -6.40
C LEU A 203 -6.83 -32.15 -4.88
N GLU A 204 -6.80 -31.09 -4.07
CA GLU A 204 -6.64 -31.18 -2.62
C GLU A 204 -7.95 -31.66 -1.95
N PRO A 205 -7.99 -32.89 -1.40
CA PRO A 205 -9.24 -33.59 -1.08
C PRO A 205 -9.90 -33.21 0.26
N ALA A 206 -9.39 -32.23 1.00
CA ALA A 206 -9.91 -31.87 2.31
C ALA A 206 -10.01 -30.35 2.51
N ARG A 207 -11.22 -29.92 2.90
CA ARG A 207 -11.63 -28.58 3.34
C ARG A 207 -10.49 -27.71 3.87
N LEU A 208 -9.95 -26.88 3.00
CA LEU A 208 -9.65 -25.53 3.44
C LEU A 208 -11.03 -24.87 3.56
N THR A 209 -11.53 -24.71 4.80
CA THR A 209 -12.62 -23.76 5.12
C THR A 209 -12.46 -22.50 4.28
N PRO A 210 -13.53 -21.84 3.79
CA PRO A 210 -13.45 -20.80 2.75
C PRO A 210 -12.14 -20.07 2.87
N GLN A 211 -11.22 -20.43 1.97
CA GLN A 211 -9.84 -19.97 2.06
C GLN A 211 -9.96 -18.46 2.05
N SER A 212 -9.49 -17.80 3.11
CA SER A 212 -9.32 -16.35 3.05
C SER A 212 -8.59 -16.06 1.73
N ALA A 213 -8.93 -15.00 1.01
CA ALA A 213 -8.25 -14.65 -0.24
C ALA A 213 -6.71 -14.71 -0.11
N LYS A 214 -6.20 -14.40 1.09
CA LYS A 214 -4.79 -14.56 1.49
C LYS A 214 -4.27 -16.00 1.42
N GLY A 215 -5.04 -17.00 1.83
CA GLY A 215 -4.68 -18.42 1.74
C GLY A 215 -4.62 -18.94 0.30
N GLU A 216 -5.56 -18.53 -0.55
CA GLU A 216 -5.52 -18.84 -2.00
C GLU A 216 -4.28 -18.21 -2.63
N ALA A 217 -4.06 -16.92 -2.37
CA ALA A 217 -2.89 -16.19 -2.83
C ALA A 217 -1.58 -16.80 -2.35
N PHE A 218 -1.46 -17.18 -1.08
CA PHE A 218 -0.23 -17.81 -0.57
C PHE A 218 0.00 -19.19 -1.17
N SER A 219 -1.06 -19.92 -1.48
CA SER A 219 -0.93 -21.21 -2.17
C SER A 219 -0.42 -21.02 -3.60
N LEU A 220 -0.90 -19.98 -4.30
CA LEU A 220 -0.40 -19.56 -5.60
C LEU A 220 1.07 -19.16 -5.53
N MET A 221 1.41 -18.28 -4.59
CA MET A 221 2.77 -17.81 -4.33
C MET A 221 3.75 -18.96 -4.05
N ALA A 222 3.37 -19.88 -3.15
CA ALA A 222 4.21 -21.01 -2.76
C ALA A 222 4.50 -21.97 -3.92
N LYS A 223 3.60 -22.05 -4.91
CA LYS A 223 3.84 -22.87 -6.11
C LYS A 223 4.59 -22.15 -7.20
N TRP A 224 4.37 -20.85 -7.39
CA TRP A 224 5.09 -20.09 -8.40
C TRP A 224 6.55 -19.83 -8.03
N HIS A 225 6.81 -19.59 -6.74
CA HIS A 225 8.13 -19.24 -6.21
C HIS A 225 8.43 -19.97 -4.89
N PRO A 226 8.60 -21.32 -4.94
CA PRO A 226 8.83 -22.13 -3.74
C PRO A 226 10.16 -21.80 -3.03
N ASP A 227 11.08 -21.12 -3.71
CA ASP A 227 12.40 -20.72 -3.23
C ASP A 227 12.40 -19.36 -2.51
N ARG A 228 11.25 -18.66 -2.44
CA ARG A 228 11.15 -17.31 -1.88
C ARG A 228 10.22 -17.24 -0.68
N GLY A 229 10.62 -16.49 0.34
CA GLY A 229 9.72 -16.04 1.40
C GLY A 229 8.74 -14.96 0.89
N CYS A 230 7.65 -14.72 1.62
CA CYS A 230 6.60 -13.78 1.21
C CYS A 230 7.15 -12.39 0.82
N GLU A 231 7.95 -11.75 1.67
CA GLU A 231 8.53 -10.43 1.35
C GLU A 231 9.37 -10.45 0.07
N SER A 232 10.25 -11.44 -0.11
CA SER A 232 11.06 -11.59 -1.32
C SER A 232 10.22 -11.85 -2.57
N PHE A 233 9.08 -12.53 -2.45
CA PHE A 233 8.15 -12.69 -3.55
C PHE A 233 7.52 -11.34 -3.96
N TYR A 234 7.02 -10.56 -3.00
CA TYR A 234 6.41 -9.26 -3.29
C TYR A 234 7.41 -8.27 -3.89
N GLU A 235 8.68 -8.32 -3.49
CA GLU A 235 9.74 -7.54 -4.15
C GLU A 235 10.00 -8.02 -5.59
N SER A 236 10.01 -9.34 -5.82
CA SER A 236 10.33 -9.93 -7.12
C SER A 236 9.35 -9.58 -8.24
N LEU A 237 8.11 -9.24 -7.89
CA LEU A 237 7.09 -8.71 -8.80
C LEU A 237 7.60 -7.54 -9.64
N TRP A 238 8.45 -6.71 -9.04
CA TRP A 238 8.91 -5.46 -9.61
C TRP A 238 10.24 -5.60 -10.39
N GLU A 239 10.97 -6.68 -10.13
CA GLU A 239 12.26 -6.98 -10.77
C GLU A 239 12.08 -7.41 -12.24
N ARG A 240 10.96 -8.08 -12.53
CA ARG A 240 10.69 -8.72 -13.82
C ARG A 240 9.74 -7.87 -14.67
N PRO A 241 10.17 -7.35 -15.84
CA PRO A 241 9.31 -6.56 -16.72
C PRO A 241 8.00 -7.28 -17.08
N GLU A 242 8.06 -8.59 -17.32
CA GLU A 242 6.92 -9.41 -17.72
C GLU A 242 5.80 -9.47 -16.68
N THR A 243 6.11 -9.30 -15.39
CA THR A 243 5.11 -9.24 -14.30
C THR A 243 4.81 -7.81 -13.89
N ARG A 244 5.82 -6.93 -13.89
CA ARG A 244 5.70 -5.53 -13.53
C ARG A 244 4.76 -4.76 -14.46
N GLU A 245 4.84 -4.98 -15.77
CA GLU A 245 4.03 -4.25 -16.73
C GLU A 245 2.53 -4.55 -16.58
N PRO A 246 2.07 -5.82 -16.51
CA PRO A 246 0.69 -6.13 -16.16
C PRO A 246 0.26 -5.57 -14.81
N LEU A 247 1.13 -5.63 -13.80
CA LEU A 247 0.83 -5.08 -12.47
C LEU A 247 0.60 -3.57 -12.52
N LEU A 248 1.43 -2.82 -13.27
CA LEU A 248 1.26 -1.39 -13.44
C LEU A 248 -0.04 -1.06 -14.19
N LYS A 249 -0.37 -1.79 -15.25
CA LYS A 249 -1.65 -1.62 -15.98
C LYS A 249 -2.85 -1.82 -15.04
N LEU A 250 -2.80 -2.85 -14.19
CA LEU A 250 -3.84 -3.13 -13.19
C LEU A 250 -3.92 -2.05 -12.12
N LEU A 251 -2.78 -1.55 -11.65
CA LEU A 251 -2.73 -0.46 -10.69
C LEU A 251 -3.29 0.82 -11.30
N GLU A 252 -2.94 1.17 -12.53
CA GLU A 252 -3.44 2.36 -13.24
C GLU A 252 -4.98 2.36 -13.41
N SER A 253 -5.59 1.18 -13.52
CA SER A 253 -7.05 1.03 -13.56
C SER A 253 -7.69 0.81 -12.18
N SER A 254 -6.92 0.82 -11.10
CA SER A 254 -7.40 0.60 -9.73
C SER A 254 -7.74 1.92 -9.02
N GLU A 255 -8.57 1.84 -7.98
CA GLU A 255 -8.84 2.99 -7.11
C GLU A 255 -7.62 3.36 -6.23
N ALA A 256 -6.57 2.51 -6.17
CA ALA A 256 -5.33 2.82 -5.48
C ALA A 256 -4.44 3.82 -6.24
N TRP A 257 -4.60 3.95 -7.56
CA TRP A 257 -3.70 4.73 -8.41
C TRP A 257 -3.56 6.20 -8.01
N PRO A 258 -4.64 6.94 -7.71
CA PRO A 258 -4.53 8.36 -7.36
C PRO A 258 -3.66 8.57 -6.12
N ALA A 259 -3.71 7.66 -5.14
CA ALA A 259 -2.85 7.72 -3.96
C ALA A 259 -1.37 7.54 -4.30
N ILE A 260 -1.07 6.63 -5.24
CA ILE A 260 0.29 6.39 -5.73
C ILE A 260 0.83 7.61 -6.46
N GLN A 261 0.02 8.23 -7.34
CA GLN A 261 0.43 9.42 -8.08
C GLN A 261 0.73 10.61 -7.16
N ARG A 262 -0.11 10.83 -6.14
CA ARG A 262 0.07 11.93 -5.17
C ARG A 262 1.35 11.81 -4.34
N LEU A 263 1.83 10.60 -4.07
CA LEU A 263 3.13 10.42 -3.39
C LEU A 263 4.31 10.98 -4.21
N ARG A 264 4.18 11.02 -5.55
CA ARG A 264 5.21 11.52 -6.47
C ARG A 264 5.08 13.02 -6.75
N ALA A 265 3.85 13.52 -6.83
CA ALA A 265 3.55 14.93 -7.10
C ALA A 265 2.60 15.51 -6.03
N PRO A 266 3.08 15.68 -4.79
CA PRO A 266 2.21 16.10 -3.69
C PRO A 266 1.69 17.55 -3.77
N ASP A 267 2.13 18.35 -4.74
CA ASP A 267 1.62 19.72 -5.03
C ASP A 267 0.71 19.82 -6.27
N SER A 268 0.53 18.72 -7.02
CA SER A 268 -0.34 18.71 -8.21
C SER A 268 -1.75 18.25 -7.88
#